data_AF-A0A0V0XWC8-F1
#
_entry.id   AF-A0A0V0XWC8-F1
#
_cell.length_a   1.000
_cell.length_b   1.000
_cell.length_c   1.000
_cell.angle_alpha   90.00
_cell.angle_beta   90.00
_cell.angle_gamma   90.00
#
_symmetry.space_group_name_H-M   'P 1'
#
loop_
_entity.id
_entity.type
_entity.pdbx_description
1 polymer ?
#
loop_
_entity_poly.entity_id
_entity_poly.type
_entity_poly.pdbx_seq_one_letter_code
_entity_poly.pdbx_strand_id
1 'polypeptide(L)'
;LWEGGWKDRYYLVKFQCSPKDLKFRHHVANCYVEGLCWVLRYYYQGCCSWKWYFPFHYSPFASDFLNIGDLKIDFSEKTQPIKPLEQLMSVFPAASSKHLPKSWAALMHDPNSTIIDMYPSDFKVDLNGKKYAWQGVVLLPFVDAERLNEALEEVYPDLTEEERFRNSQGNDVLFISSKHEAFGFIQSIYEGDFNDEWLNMDPSLCKGISLMVKPYNFHVPVGKTVHSPLPQCNDVENNHVLSVFCLNPQFPDGYIFSTARLSGAVDPKPVLKPKDWDDDRDGRYRPVTGFVHTTVSAQLNPASKRILNFETRSAQSYNARISNKYYSANDNRQYYNSTSRGYERYGTSRSNYEQSRGSYFGRDARIGRGFAQYQRSSWAELKGRNRYPEPPYSTYGPGRARPWQAGYDSRSYRPRAPFRNQRYSNDHFKPY
;
A
#
# COMPACT_ATOMS: atom_id res chain seq x y z
N LEU A 1 3.78 -30.35 18.91
CA LEU A 1 4.53 -29.32 19.68
C LEU A 1 4.14 -29.27 21.17
N TRP A 2 2.94 -29.72 21.57
CA TRP A 2 2.42 -29.63 22.94
C TRP A 2 2.99 -30.67 23.94
N GLU A 3 3.72 -31.68 23.47
CA GLU A 3 4.31 -32.77 24.28
C GLU A 3 5.81 -32.60 24.47
N GLY A 4 6.34 -33.07 25.61
CA GLY A 4 7.78 -33.07 25.93
C GLY A 4 8.66 -33.64 24.81
N GLY A 5 9.89 -33.12 24.67
CA GLY A 5 10.81 -33.45 23.57
C GLY A 5 10.43 -32.85 22.21
N TRP A 6 9.48 -31.90 22.16
CA TRP A 6 9.03 -31.25 20.93
C TRP A 6 10.16 -30.58 20.13
N LYS A 7 11.15 -29.98 20.82
CA LYS A 7 12.27 -29.26 20.20
C LYS A 7 13.16 -30.20 19.39
N ASP A 8 13.45 -31.36 19.95
CA ASP A 8 14.26 -32.40 19.34
C ASP A 8 13.56 -33.04 18.14
N ARG A 9 12.26 -33.34 18.28
CA ARG A 9 11.45 -33.82 17.14
C ARG A 9 11.34 -32.79 16.02
N TYR A 10 11.23 -31.49 16.36
CA TYR A 10 11.14 -30.42 15.36
C TYR A 10 12.42 -30.33 14.52
N TYR A 11 13.59 -30.23 15.15
CA TYR A 11 14.85 -30.15 14.42
C TYR A 11 15.13 -31.41 13.59
N LEU A 12 14.86 -32.59 14.14
CA LEU A 12 15.00 -33.86 13.41
C LEU A 12 14.08 -33.96 12.18
N VAL A 13 12.82 -33.50 12.27
CA VAL A 13 11.85 -33.62 11.17
C VAL A 13 11.98 -32.50 10.15
N LYS A 14 12.25 -31.26 10.58
CA LYS A 14 12.23 -30.07 9.71
C LYS A 14 13.59 -29.75 9.09
N PHE A 15 14.67 -29.97 9.82
CA PHE A 15 16.04 -29.69 9.37
C PHE A 15 16.86 -30.96 9.10
N GLN A 16 16.29 -32.15 9.34
CA GLN A 16 16.95 -33.45 9.17
C GLN A 16 18.25 -33.59 9.99
N CYS A 17 18.42 -32.79 11.04
CA CYS A 17 19.63 -32.73 11.85
C CYS A 17 19.49 -33.46 13.19
N SER A 18 20.62 -33.89 13.76
CA SER A 18 20.65 -34.59 15.04
C SER A 18 20.17 -33.68 16.17
N PRO A 19 19.30 -34.15 17.09
CA PRO A 19 18.92 -33.37 18.27
C PRO A 19 20.07 -32.90 19.16
N LYS A 20 21.22 -33.58 19.09
CA LYS A 20 22.44 -33.25 19.83
C LYS A 20 23.27 -32.14 19.16
N ASP A 21 22.97 -31.76 17.92
CA ASP A 21 23.70 -30.72 17.20
C ASP A 21 23.22 -29.32 17.61
N LEU A 22 23.66 -28.89 18.79
CA LEU A 22 23.41 -27.55 19.30
C LEU A 22 24.11 -26.47 18.47
N LYS A 23 25.22 -26.80 17.79
CA LYS A 23 25.94 -25.86 16.90
C LYS A 23 25.06 -25.50 15.71
N PHE A 24 24.44 -26.49 15.08
CA PHE A 24 23.47 -26.25 14.00
C PHE A 24 22.28 -25.40 14.47
N ARG A 25 21.70 -25.69 15.64
CA ARG A 25 20.58 -24.89 16.18
C ARG A 25 20.95 -23.41 16.36
N HIS A 26 22.14 -23.15 16.93
CA HIS A 26 22.64 -21.79 17.10
C HIS A 26 23.01 -21.14 15.76
N HIS A 27 23.52 -21.89 14.79
CA HIS A 27 23.79 -21.38 13.44
C HIS A 27 22.51 -20.91 12.74
N VAL A 28 21.42 -21.69 12.78
CA VAL A 28 20.11 -21.27 12.27
C VAL A 28 19.61 -20.01 12.99
N ALA A 29 19.80 -19.90 14.32
CA ALA A 29 19.48 -18.70 15.09
C ALA A 29 20.30 -17.48 14.65
N ASN A 30 21.61 -17.64 14.44
CA ASN A 30 22.50 -16.57 14.00
C ASN A 30 22.11 -16.03 12.61
N CYS A 31 21.87 -16.91 11.63
CA CYS A 31 21.38 -16.51 10.30
C CYS A 31 19.99 -15.84 10.38
N TYR A 32 19.16 -16.21 11.34
CA TYR A 32 17.87 -15.55 11.56
C TYR A 32 18.03 -14.14 12.14
N VAL A 33 18.96 -13.93 13.09
CA VAL A 33 19.30 -12.59 13.61
C VAL A 33 19.90 -11.70 12.52
N GLU A 34 20.81 -12.25 11.72
CA GLU A 34 21.37 -11.58 10.54
C GLU A 34 20.27 -11.11 9.60
N GLY A 35 19.27 -11.97 9.33
CA GLY A 35 18.09 -11.61 8.54
C GLY A 35 17.21 -10.52 9.16
N LEU A 36 17.03 -10.51 10.48
CA LEU A 36 16.33 -9.42 11.17
C LEU A 36 17.09 -8.09 11.02
N CYS A 37 18.42 -8.12 11.10
CA CYS A 37 19.28 -6.96 10.85
C CYS A 37 19.24 -6.51 9.38
N TRP A 38 19.24 -7.45 8.44
CA TRP A 38 19.08 -7.18 7.00
C TRP A 38 17.74 -6.49 6.71
N VAL A 39 16.62 -7.05 7.22
CA VAL A 39 15.28 -6.46 7.04
C VAL A 39 15.22 -5.07 7.68
N LEU A 40 15.75 -4.88 8.89
CA LEU A 40 15.74 -3.57 9.54
C LEU A 40 16.55 -2.53 8.75
N ARG A 41 17.71 -2.91 8.20
CA ARG A 41 18.49 -2.02 7.31
C ARG A 41 17.74 -1.74 6.01
N TYR A 42 17.15 -2.74 5.37
CA TYR A 42 16.37 -2.60 4.14
C TYR A 42 15.29 -1.50 4.24
N TYR A 43 14.53 -1.47 5.34
CA TYR A 43 13.46 -0.48 5.55
C TYR A 43 13.96 0.94 5.89
N TYR A 44 15.09 1.08 6.59
CA TYR A 44 15.55 2.38 7.13
C TYR A 44 16.72 3.01 6.38
N GLN A 45 17.54 2.22 5.69
CA GLN A 45 18.78 2.65 5.02
C GLN A 45 18.93 2.08 3.59
N GLY A 46 17.94 1.31 3.11
CA GLY A 46 18.00 0.64 1.82
C GLY A 46 18.67 -0.75 1.87
N CYS A 47 18.71 -1.42 0.72
CA CYS A 47 19.22 -2.79 0.61
C CYS A 47 20.72 -2.86 0.93
N CYS A 48 21.07 -3.52 2.04
CA CYS A 48 22.46 -3.67 2.46
C CYS A 48 23.17 -4.90 1.88
N SER A 49 22.44 -5.89 1.34
CA SER A 49 23.02 -6.95 0.53
C SER A 49 21.99 -7.56 -0.42
N TRP A 50 22.28 -7.57 -1.72
CA TRP A 50 21.46 -8.21 -2.75
C TRP A 50 21.70 -9.72 -2.86
N LYS A 51 22.81 -10.23 -2.30
CA LYS A 51 23.15 -11.67 -2.26
C LYS A 51 22.64 -12.39 -1.01
N TRP A 52 22.45 -11.66 0.09
CA TRP A 52 22.09 -12.29 1.37
C TRP A 52 20.67 -12.90 1.31
N TYR A 53 20.54 -14.13 1.81
CA TYR A 53 19.27 -14.81 2.02
C TYR A 53 19.33 -15.68 3.28
N PHE A 54 18.17 -16.08 3.82
CA PHE A 54 18.10 -17.02 4.93
C PHE A 54 18.11 -18.47 4.40
N PRO A 55 19.17 -19.27 4.65
CA PRO A 55 19.39 -20.54 3.93
C PRO A 55 18.65 -21.74 4.53
N PHE A 56 17.46 -21.53 5.11
CA PHE A 56 16.63 -22.58 5.69
C PHE A 56 15.14 -22.34 5.46
N HIS A 57 14.37 -23.39 5.16
CA HIS A 57 12.92 -23.28 4.96
C HIS A 57 12.11 -23.03 6.24
N TYR A 58 12.74 -23.16 7.43
CA TYR A 58 12.09 -23.09 8.72
C TYR A 58 12.85 -22.19 9.70
N SER A 59 12.12 -21.54 10.61
CA SER A 59 12.72 -20.72 11.67
C SER A 59 13.24 -21.57 12.84
N PRO A 60 14.21 -21.08 13.62
CA PRO A 60 14.56 -21.66 14.92
C PRO A 60 13.48 -21.32 15.96
N PHE A 61 13.58 -21.86 17.18
CA PHE A 61 12.73 -21.39 18.29
C PHE A 61 13.36 -20.19 18.99
N ALA A 62 12.52 -19.35 19.62
CA ALA A 62 12.98 -18.23 20.46
C ALA A 62 14.02 -18.64 21.53
N SER A 63 13.95 -19.88 22.02
CA SER A 63 14.91 -20.45 22.98
C SER A 63 16.29 -20.82 22.42
N ASP A 64 16.51 -20.70 21.10
CA ASP A 64 17.80 -20.96 20.44
C ASP A 64 18.62 -19.67 20.21
N PHE A 65 18.02 -18.49 20.45
CA PHE A 65 18.66 -17.19 20.35
C PHE A 65 19.49 -16.88 21.61
N LEU A 66 20.61 -17.60 21.75
CA LEU A 66 21.57 -17.43 22.85
C LEU A 66 22.73 -16.53 22.41
N ASN A 67 23.17 -15.63 23.29
CA ASN A 67 24.32 -14.74 23.11
C ASN A 67 24.32 -13.90 21.81
N ILE A 68 23.13 -13.55 21.29
CA ILE A 68 22.97 -12.83 20.02
C ILE A 68 23.59 -11.41 20.02
N GLY A 69 23.90 -10.85 21.20
CA GLY A 69 24.61 -9.57 21.31
C GLY A 69 26.09 -9.64 20.91
N ASP A 70 26.69 -10.83 20.94
CA ASP A 70 28.09 -11.06 20.52
C ASP A 70 28.21 -11.34 19.01
N LEU A 71 27.07 -11.43 18.30
CA LEU A 71 27.02 -11.78 16.88
C LEU A 71 27.49 -10.62 16.00
N LYS A 72 28.58 -10.86 15.27
CA LYS A 72 29.11 -9.90 14.29
C LYS A 72 28.28 -9.99 13.01
N ILE A 73 27.42 -9.00 12.79
CA ILE A 73 26.68 -8.82 11.54
C ILE A 73 27.45 -7.88 10.62
N ASP A 74 27.90 -8.41 9.48
CA ASP A 74 28.64 -7.65 8.48
C ASP A 74 27.92 -7.72 7.12
N PHE A 75 27.72 -6.54 6.53
CA PHE A 75 27.19 -6.35 5.18
C PHE A 75 28.04 -5.32 4.43
N SER A 76 29.36 -5.34 4.65
CA SER A 76 30.32 -4.45 4.00
C SER A 76 30.62 -4.82 2.54
N GLU A 77 30.30 -6.05 2.12
CA GLU A 77 30.40 -6.47 0.72
C GLU A 77 29.46 -5.64 -0.16
N LYS A 78 30.02 -4.85 -1.09
CA LYS A 78 29.24 -4.17 -2.11
C LYS A 78 28.67 -5.19 -3.08
N THR A 79 27.36 -5.38 -3.01
CA THR A 79 26.58 -6.26 -3.89
C THR A 79 25.65 -5.44 -4.77
N GLN A 80 25.23 -6.02 -5.90
CA GLN A 80 24.32 -5.39 -6.87
C GLN A 80 23.15 -6.33 -7.17
N PRO A 81 22.02 -5.81 -7.68
CA PRO A 81 20.96 -6.66 -8.22
C PRO A 81 21.49 -7.57 -9.34
N ILE A 82 21.04 -8.82 -9.37
CA ILE A 82 21.23 -9.71 -10.52
C ILE A 82 20.43 -9.18 -11.73
N LYS A 83 20.87 -9.49 -12.96
CA LYS A 83 20.23 -8.97 -14.16
C LYS A 83 18.83 -9.58 -14.37
N PRO A 84 17.91 -8.90 -15.08
CA PRO A 84 16.53 -9.36 -15.24
C PRO A 84 16.38 -10.81 -15.69
N LEU A 85 17.16 -11.27 -16.69
CA LEU A 85 17.06 -12.65 -17.18
C LEU A 85 17.68 -13.68 -16.22
N GLU A 86 18.77 -13.32 -15.53
CA GLU A 86 19.40 -14.15 -14.48
C GLU A 86 18.40 -14.34 -13.31
N GLN A 87 17.69 -13.28 -12.95
CA GLN A 87 16.61 -13.31 -11.97
C GLN A 87 15.46 -14.21 -12.45
N LEU A 88 15.06 -14.15 -13.73
CA LEU A 88 14.01 -15.02 -14.27
C LEU A 88 14.41 -16.50 -14.21
N MET A 89 15.67 -16.85 -14.54
CA MET A 89 16.19 -18.21 -14.36
C MET A 89 16.14 -18.63 -12.88
N SER A 90 16.47 -17.72 -11.96
CA SER A 90 16.46 -17.99 -10.51
C SER A 90 15.06 -18.18 -9.89
N VAL A 91 13.99 -17.68 -10.52
CA VAL A 91 12.64 -17.66 -9.91
C VAL A 91 11.55 -18.39 -10.70
N PHE A 92 11.75 -18.70 -11.98
CA PHE A 92 10.73 -19.37 -12.78
C PHE A 92 10.84 -20.91 -12.70
N PRO A 93 9.70 -21.62 -12.60
CA PRO A 93 9.67 -23.04 -12.89
C PRO A 93 9.83 -23.26 -14.40
N ALA A 94 10.33 -24.43 -14.81
CA ALA A 94 10.51 -24.79 -16.22
C ALA A 94 9.25 -24.62 -17.09
N ALA A 95 8.05 -24.74 -16.51
CA ALA A 95 6.77 -24.50 -17.18
C ALA A 95 6.57 -23.05 -17.68
N SER A 96 7.34 -22.10 -17.14
CA SER A 96 7.33 -20.68 -17.52
C SER A 96 8.47 -20.30 -18.48
N SER A 97 9.26 -21.25 -18.98
CA SER A 97 10.47 -21.00 -19.79
C SER A 97 10.24 -20.20 -21.07
N LYS A 98 9.00 -20.17 -21.60
CA LYS A 98 8.57 -19.36 -22.74
C LYS A 98 8.82 -17.84 -22.64
N HIS A 99 9.17 -17.33 -21.46
CA HIS A 99 9.47 -15.92 -21.20
C HIS A 99 10.97 -15.59 -21.26
N LEU A 100 11.82 -16.62 -21.32
CA LEU A 100 13.28 -16.54 -21.43
C LEU A 100 13.73 -16.65 -22.90
N PRO A 101 14.98 -16.27 -23.20
CA PRO A 101 15.63 -16.62 -24.47
C PRO A 101 15.59 -18.13 -24.74
N LYS A 102 15.55 -18.54 -26.01
CA LYS A 102 15.36 -19.97 -26.36
C LYS A 102 16.49 -20.88 -25.87
N SER A 103 17.74 -20.42 -25.91
CA SER A 103 18.90 -21.17 -25.40
C SER A 103 18.86 -21.30 -23.87
N TRP A 104 18.54 -20.21 -23.17
CA TRP A 104 18.39 -20.20 -21.70
C TRP A 104 17.23 -21.09 -21.25
N ALA A 105 16.11 -21.04 -21.96
CA ALA A 105 14.96 -21.90 -21.73
C ALA A 105 15.28 -23.40 -21.89
N ALA A 106 16.26 -23.78 -22.72
CA ALA A 106 16.67 -25.18 -22.88
C ALA A 106 17.33 -25.74 -21.61
N LEU A 107 18.11 -24.93 -20.87
CA LEU A 107 18.75 -25.33 -19.62
C LEU A 107 17.75 -25.77 -18.54
N MET A 108 16.51 -25.28 -18.59
CA MET A 108 15.45 -25.66 -17.66
C MET A 108 14.78 -27.02 -17.98
N HIS A 109 15.09 -27.62 -19.13
CA HIS A 109 14.44 -28.84 -19.64
C HIS A 109 15.42 -29.94 -20.07
N ASP A 110 16.67 -29.62 -20.43
CA ASP A 110 17.68 -30.60 -20.82
C ASP A 110 18.14 -31.43 -19.59
N PRO A 111 17.94 -32.77 -19.58
CA PRO A 111 18.42 -33.64 -18.51
C PRO A 111 19.94 -33.60 -18.29
N ASN A 112 20.72 -33.09 -19.25
CA ASN A 112 22.17 -32.96 -19.17
C ASN A 112 22.62 -31.57 -18.69
N SER A 113 21.71 -30.62 -18.44
CA SER A 113 22.07 -29.29 -17.95
C SER A 113 22.65 -29.36 -16.53
N THR A 114 23.73 -28.62 -16.27
CA THR A 114 24.42 -28.51 -14.98
C THR A 114 23.56 -27.88 -13.86
N ILE A 115 22.39 -27.35 -14.21
CA ILE A 115 21.44 -26.69 -13.30
C ILE A 115 20.04 -27.31 -13.34
N ILE A 116 19.85 -28.48 -13.98
CA ILE A 116 18.53 -29.12 -14.12
C ILE A 116 17.89 -29.47 -12.76
N ASP A 117 18.71 -29.73 -11.74
CA ASP A 117 18.28 -30.02 -10.37
C ASP A 117 17.58 -28.82 -9.67
N MET A 118 17.80 -27.60 -10.16
CA MET A 118 17.11 -26.39 -9.69
C MET A 118 15.65 -26.32 -10.16
N TYR A 119 15.26 -27.13 -11.16
CA TYR A 119 13.94 -27.06 -11.81
C TYR A 119 13.12 -28.35 -11.66
N PRO A 120 12.83 -28.81 -10.42
CA PRO A 120 12.04 -30.03 -10.21
C PRO A 120 10.61 -29.87 -10.75
N SER A 121 10.11 -30.92 -11.43
CA SER A 121 8.76 -30.95 -12.00
C SER A 121 7.65 -31.15 -10.96
N ASP A 122 7.99 -31.65 -9.78
CA ASP A 122 7.11 -31.77 -8.61
C ASP A 122 7.92 -31.51 -7.32
N PHE A 123 7.27 -30.96 -6.29
CA PHE A 123 7.92 -30.57 -5.03
C PHE A 123 6.99 -30.71 -3.83
N LYS A 124 7.58 -30.91 -2.65
CA LYS A 124 6.80 -31.14 -1.42
C LYS A 124 6.36 -29.81 -0.80
N VAL A 125 5.10 -29.76 -0.37
CA VAL A 125 4.55 -28.66 0.43
C VAL A 125 4.23 -29.17 1.83
N ASP A 126 4.98 -28.70 2.83
CA ASP A 126 4.70 -29.00 4.24
C ASP A 126 3.70 -28.00 4.81
N LEU A 127 2.49 -28.45 5.15
CA LEU A 127 1.49 -27.59 5.78
C LEU A 127 1.95 -27.02 7.12
N ASN A 128 2.91 -27.63 7.82
CA ASN A 128 3.49 -27.13 9.08
C ASN A 128 2.46 -26.67 10.14
N GLY A 129 1.34 -27.41 10.26
CA GLY A 129 0.23 -27.08 11.17
C GLY A 129 -0.75 -26.01 10.67
N LYS A 130 -0.63 -25.54 9.43
CA LYS A 130 -1.58 -24.65 8.76
C LYS A 130 -2.70 -25.43 8.06
N LYS A 131 -3.77 -24.73 7.69
CA LYS A 131 -4.99 -25.33 7.13
C LYS A 131 -4.97 -25.45 5.61
N TYR A 132 -4.31 -24.53 4.92
CA TYR A 132 -4.35 -24.42 3.46
C TYR A 132 -2.96 -24.49 2.84
N ALA A 133 -2.85 -25.09 1.65
CA ALA A 133 -1.57 -25.31 0.96
C ALA A 133 -0.75 -24.03 0.72
N TRP A 134 -1.42 -22.90 0.41
CA TRP A 134 -0.78 -21.58 0.24
C TRP A 134 -0.17 -21.00 1.53
N GLN A 135 -0.47 -21.60 2.70
CA GLN A 135 0.16 -21.27 3.98
C GLN A 135 1.31 -22.24 4.33
N GLY A 136 1.49 -23.30 3.55
CA GLY A 136 2.53 -24.30 3.75
C GLY A 136 3.89 -23.83 3.27
N VAL A 137 4.91 -24.52 3.74
CA VAL A 137 6.31 -24.31 3.35
C VAL A 137 6.59 -25.13 2.08
N VAL A 138 6.98 -24.44 1.01
CA VAL A 138 7.40 -25.04 -0.25
C VAL A 138 8.86 -25.51 -0.11
N LEU A 139 9.10 -26.80 -0.29
CA LEU A 139 10.43 -27.42 -0.15
C LEU A 139 11.09 -27.58 -1.52
N LEU A 140 11.60 -26.46 -2.04
CA LEU A 140 12.46 -26.39 -3.21
C LEU A 140 13.94 -26.34 -2.79
N PRO A 141 14.89 -26.84 -3.63
CA PRO A 141 16.30 -26.55 -3.43
C PRO A 141 16.53 -25.03 -3.50
N PHE A 142 17.55 -24.54 -2.77
CA PHE A 142 18.03 -23.16 -2.95
C PHE A 142 18.85 -23.09 -4.24
N VAL A 143 18.69 -22.02 -5.01
CA VAL A 143 19.46 -21.77 -6.23
C VAL A 143 20.90 -21.45 -5.86
N ASP A 144 21.82 -22.19 -6.47
CA ASP A 144 23.25 -21.92 -6.41
C ASP A 144 23.59 -20.85 -7.45
N ALA A 145 23.83 -19.62 -6.98
CA ALA A 145 24.03 -18.47 -7.86
C ALA A 145 25.35 -18.55 -8.66
N GLU A 146 26.39 -19.20 -8.12
CA GLU A 146 27.67 -19.37 -8.82
C GLU A 146 27.48 -20.38 -9.96
N ARG A 147 26.93 -21.55 -9.66
CA ARG A 147 26.65 -22.59 -10.68
C ARG A 147 25.63 -22.15 -11.73
N LEU A 148 24.66 -21.31 -11.36
CA LEU A 148 23.74 -20.70 -12.32
C LEU A 148 24.46 -19.74 -13.27
N ASN A 149 25.35 -18.89 -12.76
CA ASN A 149 26.10 -17.96 -13.62
C ASN A 149 27.03 -18.71 -14.58
N GLU A 150 27.77 -19.71 -14.10
CA GLU A 150 28.62 -20.57 -14.94
C GLU A 150 27.84 -21.20 -16.11
N ALA A 151 26.65 -21.76 -15.84
CA ALA A 151 25.79 -22.34 -16.88
C ALA A 151 25.24 -21.29 -17.86
N LEU A 152 25.10 -20.03 -17.44
CA LEU A 152 24.63 -18.94 -18.28
C LEU A 152 25.74 -18.33 -19.15
N GLU A 153 27.02 -18.44 -18.78
CA GLU A 153 28.14 -17.93 -19.60
C GLU A 153 28.18 -18.57 -20.99
N GLU A 154 27.87 -19.86 -21.10
CA GLU A 154 27.84 -20.59 -22.39
C GLU A 154 26.75 -20.08 -23.34
N VAL A 155 25.60 -19.66 -22.81
CA VAL A 155 24.40 -19.21 -23.57
C VAL A 155 24.21 -17.69 -23.58
N TYR A 156 25.10 -16.94 -22.94
CA TYR A 156 25.09 -15.47 -22.92
C TYR A 156 25.32 -14.83 -24.31
N PRO A 157 26.19 -15.38 -25.18
CA PRO A 157 26.39 -14.87 -26.55
C PRO A 157 25.14 -14.98 -27.44
N ASP A 158 24.26 -15.94 -27.19
CA ASP A 158 23.08 -16.23 -28.01
C ASP A 158 21.97 -15.16 -27.94
N LEU A 159 22.04 -14.25 -26.96
CA LEU A 159 21.03 -13.22 -26.78
C LEU A 159 20.89 -12.36 -28.04
N THR A 160 19.65 -12.05 -28.43
CA THR A 160 19.40 -11.02 -29.44
C THR A 160 19.65 -9.61 -28.89
N GLU A 161 19.65 -8.59 -29.75
CA GLU A 161 19.81 -7.19 -29.31
C GLU A 161 18.67 -6.71 -28.40
N GLU A 162 17.43 -7.10 -28.70
CA GLU A 162 16.27 -6.87 -27.82
C GLU A 162 16.47 -7.52 -26.45
N GLU A 163 17.00 -8.75 -26.44
CA GLU A 163 17.19 -9.52 -25.22
C GLU A 163 18.31 -8.96 -24.36
N ARG A 164 19.41 -8.49 -24.97
CA ARG A 164 20.43 -7.70 -24.29
C ARG A 164 19.86 -6.40 -23.71
N PHE A 165 19.00 -5.70 -24.45
CA PHE A 165 18.37 -4.46 -23.99
C PHE A 165 17.47 -4.70 -22.77
N ARG A 166 16.56 -5.70 -22.81
CA ARG A 166 15.69 -6.04 -21.64
C ARG A 166 16.45 -6.69 -20.48
N ASN A 167 17.69 -7.12 -20.67
CA ASN A 167 18.58 -7.62 -19.62
C ASN A 167 19.50 -6.53 -19.03
N SER A 168 19.27 -5.25 -19.36
CA SER A 168 20.01 -4.10 -18.83
C SER A 168 19.23 -3.33 -17.75
N GLN A 169 19.94 -2.55 -16.94
CA GLN A 169 19.32 -1.67 -15.96
C GLN A 169 18.81 -0.39 -16.63
N GLY A 170 17.51 -0.13 -16.53
CA GLY A 170 16.88 1.12 -16.98
C GLY A 170 17.02 2.28 -15.98
N ASN A 171 16.55 3.46 -16.39
CA ASN A 171 16.40 4.64 -15.53
C ASN A 171 14.92 5.02 -15.44
N ASP A 172 14.52 5.68 -14.35
CA ASP A 172 13.18 6.24 -14.21
C ASP A 172 12.94 7.40 -15.20
N VAL A 173 11.69 7.63 -15.61
CA VAL A 173 11.32 8.68 -16.57
C VAL A 173 10.31 9.65 -15.96
N LEU A 174 10.68 10.93 -15.95
CA LEU A 174 9.86 12.05 -15.50
C LEU A 174 9.15 12.70 -16.70
N PHE A 175 7.85 12.93 -16.58
CA PHE A 175 7.01 13.56 -17.61
C PHE A 175 6.51 14.93 -17.13
N ILE A 176 6.80 15.99 -17.89
CA ILE A 176 6.49 17.39 -17.53
C ILE A 176 5.70 18.06 -18.65
N SER A 177 4.51 18.58 -18.32
CA SER A 177 3.65 19.30 -19.26
C SER A 177 4.15 20.72 -19.54
N SER A 178 3.88 21.25 -20.74
CA SER A 178 4.12 22.64 -21.16
C SER A 178 3.51 23.71 -20.27
N LYS A 179 2.59 23.35 -19.36
CA LYS A 179 1.98 24.24 -18.36
C LYS A 179 2.70 24.24 -17.01
N HIS A 180 3.76 23.47 -16.84
CA HIS A 180 4.50 23.34 -15.59
C HIS A 180 5.72 24.28 -15.57
N GLU A 181 6.03 24.85 -14.41
CA GLU A 181 7.10 25.85 -14.24
C GLU A 181 8.48 25.29 -14.66
N ALA A 182 8.79 24.05 -14.27
CA ALA A 182 10.01 23.34 -14.68
C ALA A 182 10.11 22.98 -16.19
N PHE A 183 9.08 23.23 -17.01
CA PHE A 183 9.10 22.83 -18.42
C PHE A 183 10.22 23.50 -19.23
N GLY A 184 10.42 24.81 -19.05
CA GLY A 184 11.49 25.54 -19.75
C GLY A 184 12.89 25.04 -19.41
N PHE A 185 13.09 24.59 -18.16
CA PHE A 185 14.34 23.95 -17.75
C PHE A 185 14.56 22.63 -18.49
N ILE A 186 13.56 21.73 -18.52
CA ILE A 186 13.68 20.46 -19.27
C ILE A 186 13.83 20.69 -20.78
N GLN A 187 13.16 21.71 -21.34
CA GLN A 187 13.33 22.08 -22.74
C GLN A 187 14.79 22.49 -23.03
N SER A 188 15.41 23.28 -22.15
CA SER A 188 16.80 23.71 -22.33
C SER A 188 17.83 22.57 -22.31
N ILE A 189 17.50 21.43 -21.68
CA ILE A 189 18.34 20.21 -21.69
C ILE A 189 18.40 19.62 -23.11
N TYR A 190 17.32 19.72 -23.90
CA TYR A 190 17.26 19.23 -25.28
C TYR A 190 17.76 20.23 -26.33
N GLU A 191 17.85 21.51 -25.96
CA GLU A 191 18.36 22.58 -26.83
C GLU A 191 19.87 22.83 -26.63
N GLY A 192 20.43 22.43 -25.48
CA GLY A 192 21.86 22.52 -25.16
C GLY A 192 22.64 21.24 -25.47
N ASP A 193 23.97 21.35 -25.45
CA ASP A 193 24.92 20.25 -25.70
C ASP A 193 25.17 19.39 -24.44
N PHE A 194 24.11 19.09 -23.69
CA PHE A 194 24.17 18.34 -22.42
C PHE A 194 24.23 16.83 -22.66
N ASN A 195 25.36 16.36 -23.17
CA ASN A 195 25.56 14.96 -23.51
C ASN A 195 25.71 14.08 -22.24
N ASP A 196 24.62 13.42 -21.89
CA ASP A 196 24.53 12.29 -20.93
C ASP A 196 24.85 12.55 -19.44
N GLU A 197 25.25 13.78 -19.07
CA GLU A 197 25.48 14.18 -17.67
C GLU A 197 24.19 14.35 -16.85
N TRP A 198 24.26 14.07 -15.54
CA TRP A 198 23.15 14.23 -14.60
C TRP A 198 23.09 15.65 -14.02
N LEU A 199 22.03 16.39 -14.36
CA LEU A 199 21.81 17.77 -13.92
C LEU A 199 20.83 17.81 -12.73
N ASN A 200 21.16 18.58 -11.69
CA ASN A 200 20.23 18.79 -10.57
C ASN A 200 19.09 19.73 -10.98
N MET A 201 17.84 19.31 -10.77
CA MET A 201 16.68 20.21 -10.88
C MET A 201 16.65 21.17 -9.68
N ASP A 202 16.33 22.44 -9.92
CA ASP A 202 16.00 23.37 -8.85
C ASP A 202 14.67 22.94 -8.18
N PRO A 203 14.64 22.60 -6.87
CA PRO A 203 13.42 22.22 -6.17
C PRO A 203 12.36 23.33 -6.17
N SER A 204 12.72 24.60 -6.37
CA SER A 204 11.78 25.71 -6.47
C SER A 204 10.78 25.51 -7.63
N LEU A 205 11.27 25.05 -8.78
CA LEU A 205 10.48 24.80 -10.01
C LEU A 205 9.56 23.57 -9.91
N CYS A 206 9.82 22.70 -8.93
CA CYS A 206 9.13 21.43 -8.73
C CYS A 206 8.47 21.32 -7.33
N LYS A 207 8.16 22.46 -6.69
CA LYS A 207 7.43 22.52 -5.40
C LYS A 207 8.08 21.69 -4.27
N GLY A 208 9.41 21.65 -4.25
CA GLY A 208 10.22 20.94 -3.26
C GLY A 208 10.65 19.53 -3.67
N ILE A 209 10.31 19.06 -4.88
CA ILE A 209 10.87 17.80 -5.43
C ILE A 209 12.31 18.07 -5.89
N SER A 210 13.26 17.37 -5.28
CA SER A 210 14.67 17.33 -5.70
C SER A 210 14.92 16.07 -6.53
N LEU A 211 15.37 16.23 -7.77
CA LEU A 211 15.73 15.14 -8.68
C LEU A 211 16.97 15.52 -9.49
N MET A 212 17.72 14.50 -9.93
CA MET A 212 18.70 14.64 -11.01
C MET A 212 18.06 14.22 -12.32
N VAL A 213 18.36 14.87 -13.43
CA VAL A 213 17.77 14.60 -14.76
C VAL A 213 18.80 14.61 -15.89
N LYS A 214 18.53 13.87 -16.97
CA LYS A 214 19.34 13.86 -18.20
C LYS A 214 18.51 13.50 -19.45
N PRO A 215 18.96 13.78 -20.69
CA PRO A 215 18.19 13.52 -21.91
C PRO A 215 17.65 12.09 -22.01
N TYR A 216 16.39 11.92 -22.44
CA TYR A 216 15.75 10.63 -22.67
C TYR A 216 15.79 10.24 -24.14
N ASN A 217 16.37 9.07 -24.45
CA ASN A 217 16.61 8.64 -25.83
C ASN A 217 15.33 8.41 -26.65
N PHE A 218 14.20 8.10 -26.01
CA PHE A 218 12.90 7.91 -26.68
C PHE A 218 11.94 9.09 -26.45
N HIS A 219 12.45 10.29 -26.19
CA HIS A 219 11.58 11.47 -26.08
C HIS A 219 10.87 11.76 -27.41
N VAL A 220 9.64 12.23 -27.32
CA VAL A 220 8.87 12.72 -28.48
C VAL A 220 8.79 14.24 -28.37
N PRO A 221 9.35 15.01 -29.34
CA PRO A 221 9.34 16.46 -29.27
C PRO A 221 7.93 17.06 -29.16
N VAL A 222 7.86 18.28 -28.63
CA VAL A 222 6.62 19.06 -28.54
C VAL A 222 6.01 19.23 -29.93
N GLY A 223 4.69 19.12 -30.03
CA GLY A 223 3.94 19.22 -31.28
C GLY A 223 4.01 18.00 -32.19
N LYS A 224 4.81 16.98 -31.89
CA LYS A 224 4.82 15.69 -32.60
C LYS A 224 3.73 14.75 -32.08
N THR A 225 3.43 13.70 -32.83
CA THR A 225 2.47 12.67 -32.45
C THR A 225 3.16 11.58 -31.63
N VAL A 226 2.59 11.21 -30.48
CA VAL A 226 2.98 10.00 -29.74
C VAL A 226 2.08 8.86 -30.22
N HIS A 227 2.68 7.91 -30.93
CA HIS A 227 1.94 6.74 -31.42
C HIS A 227 1.57 5.79 -30.29
N SER A 228 0.35 5.24 -30.34
CA SER A 228 -0.10 4.28 -29.35
C SER A 228 0.55 2.91 -29.57
N PRO A 229 1.15 2.28 -28.55
CA PRO A 229 1.59 0.89 -28.63
C PRO A 229 0.42 -0.10 -28.58
N LEU A 230 -0.83 0.37 -28.38
CA LEU A 230 -2.02 -0.44 -28.22
C LEU A 230 -3.01 -0.19 -29.37
N PRO A 231 -3.32 -1.19 -30.22
CA PRO A 231 -4.20 -1.01 -31.40
C PRO A 231 -5.62 -0.51 -31.12
N GLN A 232 -6.06 -0.52 -29.86
CA GLN A 232 -7.37 -0.03 -29.40
C GLN A 232 -7.36 1.41 -28.87
N CYS A 233 -6.19 2.04 -28.78
CA CYS A 233 -6.04 3.40 -28.27
C CYS A 233 -5.58 4.32 -29.40
N ASN A 234 -6.14 5.55 -29.44
CA ASN A 234 -5.75 6.54 -30.43
C ASN A 234 -4.35 7.09 -30.12
N ASP A 235 -3.66 7.55 -31.17
CA ASP A 235 -2.43 8.32 -31.04
C ASP A 235 -2.69 9.67 -30.35
N VAL A 236 -1.69 10.18 -29.63
CA VAL A 236 -1.73 11.51 -29.03
C VAL A 236 -1.07 12.49 -30.00
N GLU A 237 -1.89 13.11 -30.83
CA GLU A 237 -1.48 14.21 -31.72
C GLU A 237 -1.07 15.45 -30.93
N ASN A 238 -0.14 16.25 -31.48
CA ASN A 238 0.28 17.54 -30.92
C ASN A 238 0.73 17.44 -29.45
N ASN A 239 1.77 16.66 -29.16
CA ASN A 239 2.27 16.42 -27.82
C ASN A 239 2.64 17.73 -27.06
N HIS A 240 2.18 17.87 -25.82
CA HIS A 240 2.46 18.99 -24.91
C HIS A 240 3.24 18.57 -23.65
N VAL A 241 3.95 17.45 -23.71
CA VAL A 241 4.69 16.86 -22.57
C VAL A 241 6.10 16.50 -23.00
N LEU A 242 7.10 16.97 -22.25
CA LEU A 242 8.47 16.49 -22.36
C LEU A 242 8.69 15.32 -21.40
N SER A 243 9.47 14.33 -21.83
CA SER A 243 9.94 13.21 -21.03
C SER A 243 11.45 13.30 -20.86
N VAL A 244 11.96 13.01 -19.67
CA VAL A 244 13.39 13.11 -19.32
C VAL A 244 13.75 11.94 -18.40
N PHE A 245 14.98 11.42 -18.47
CA PHE A 245 15.42 10.46 -17.45
C PHE A 245 15.57 11.18 -16.11
N CYS A 246 15.26 10.51 -15.01
CA CYS A 246 15.39 11.05 -13.67
C CYS A 246 16.01 10.04 -12.69
N LEU A 247 16.64 10.58 -11.64
CA LEU A 247 17.11 9.84 -10.47
C LEU A 247 16.80 10.61 -9.19
N ASN A 248 16.60 9.86 -8.12
CA ASN A 248 16.55 10.42 -6.76
C ASN A 248 17.91 11.08 -6.40
N PRO A 249 17.94 12.04 -5.46
CA PRO A 249 19.19 12.62 -4.96
C PRO A 249 20.13 11.53 -4.43
N GLN A 250 21.40 11.61 -4.82
CA GLN A 250 22.42 10.66 -4.40
C GLN A 250 23.04 11.10 -3.07
N PHE A 251 23.26 10.13 -2.18
CA PHE A 251 23.86 10.34 -0.85
C PHE A 251 25.20 9.59 -0.78
N PRO A 252 26.19 10.07 0.00
CA PRO A 252 27.47 9.39 0.12
C PRO A 252 27.34 8.02 0.81
N ASP A 253 28.26 7.11 0.50
CA ASP A 253 28.35 5.80 1.15
C ASP A 253 28.35 5.94 2.69
N GLY A 254 27.47 5.20 3.36
CA GLY A 254 27.32 5.26 4.82
C GLY A 254 26.51 6.44 5.36
N TYR A 255 25.85 7.23 4.52
CA TYR A 255 24.88 8.23 4.97
C TYR A 255 23.75 7.56 5.78
N ILE A 256 23.52 8.04 7.01
CA ILE A 256 22.49 7.51 7.90
C ILE A 256 21.23 8.37 7.82
N PHE A 257 20.16 7.82 7.25
CA PHE A 257 18.84 8.42 7.32
C PHE A 257 18.33 8.36 8.77
N SER A 258 18.29 9.52 9.41
CA SER A 258 17.86 9.64 10.81
C SER A 258 16.37 9.37 10.97
N THR A 259 16.00 8.57 11.97
CA THR A 259 14.60 8.30 12.36
C THR A 259 13.98 9.44 13.19
N ALA A 260 14.48 10.66 13.02
CA ALA A 260 14.03 11.85 13.70
C ALA A 260 12.99 12.63 12.88
N ARG A 261 12.14 13.37 13.58
CA ARG A 261 11.20 14.32 12.96
C ARG A 261 11.95 15.53 12.42
N LEU A 262 11.64 15.93 11.20
CA LEU A 262 12.18 17.16 10.58
C LEU A 262 11.79 18.41 11.37
N SER A 263 12.71 19.37 11.47
CA SER A 263 12.45 20.67 12.08
C SER A 263 11.30 21.38 11.36
N GLY A 264 10.41 22.02 12.12
CA GLY A 264 9.22 22.71 11.58
C GLY A 264 8.07 21.81 11.13
N ALA A 265 8.19 20.47 11.21
CA ALA A 265 7.07 19.58 10.91
C ALA A 265 5.90 19.83 11.89
N VAL A 266 4.68 19.93 11.37
CA VAL A 266 3.44 20.18 12.14
C VAL A 266 2.66 18.87 12.30
N ASP A 267 2.23 18.54 13.52
CA ASP A 267 1.47 17.30 13.75
C ASP A 267 0.05 17.39 13.17
N PRO A 268 -0.47 16.29 12.59
CA PRO A 268 -1.90 16.19 12.32
C PRO A 268 -2.69 16.23 13.64
N LYS A 269 -3.92 16.78 13.60
CA LYS A 269 -4.79 16.87 14.78
C LYS A 269 -5.04 15.47 15.38
N PRO A 270 -4.91 15.27 16.71
CA PRO A 270 -5.16 13.97 17.34
C PRO A 270 -6.57 13.43 17.05
N VAL A 271 -6.61 12.21 16.50
CA VAL A 271 -7.85 11.48 16.11
C VAL A 271 -8.35 10.54 17.22
N LEU A 272 -7.52 10.29 18.23
CA LEU A 272 -7.86 9.46 19.38
C LEU A 272 -8.65 10.27 20.40
N LYS A 273 -9.71 9.67 20.97
CA LYS A 273 -10.47 10.25 22.07
C LYS A 273 -9.53 10.54 23.25
N PRO A 274 -9.39 11.79 23.71
CA PRO A 274 -8.59 12.09 24.90
C PRO A 274 -9.11 11.29 26.11
N LYS A 275 -8.19 10.81 26.96
CA LYS A 275 -8.56 9.99 28.13
C LYS A 275 -9.51 10.72 29.09
N ASP A 276 -9.36 12.04 29.16
CA ASP A 276 -10.12 12.92 30.06
C ASP A 276 -11.42 13.43 29.42
N TRP A 277 -11.74 13.00 28.18
CA TRP A 277 -12.93 13.43 27.45
C TRP A 277 -14.21 12.79 27.98
N ASP A 278 -15.12 13.63 28.43
CA ASP A 278 -16.39 13.23 29.01
C ASP A 278 -17.53 13.53 28.04
N ASP A 279 -18.19 12.49 27.53
CA ASP A 279 -19.24 12.66 26.52
C ASP A 279 -20.49 13.41 27.05
N ASP A 280 -20.68 13.48 28.38
CA ASP A 280 -21.79 14.18 29.02
C ASP A 280 -21.48 15.66 29.29
N ARG A 281 -20.20 16.02 29.52
CA ARG A 281 -19.75 17.42 29.71
C ARG A 281 -19.34 18.10 28.41
N ASP A 282 -18.52 17.42 27.62
CA ASP A 282 -17.86 17.95 26.40
C ASP A 282 -18.64 17.59 25.12
N GLY A 283 -19.62 16.70 25.24
CA GLY A 283 -20.42 16.18 24.15
C GLY A 283 -19.78 14.96 23.49
N ARG A 284 -20.59 14.15 22.79
CA ARG A 284 -20.15 12.89 22.17
C ARG A 284 -18.93 13.09 21.25
N TYR A 285 -17.79 12.50 21.62
CA TYR A 285 -16.57 12.55 20.83
C TYR A 285 -16.80 12.03 19.40
N ARG A 286 -16.23 12.75 18.41
CA ARG A 286 -16.24 12.36 17.00
C ARG A 286 -14.78 12.29 16.50
N PRO A 287 -14.22 11.08 16.28
CA PRO A 287 -12.88 10.97 15.72
C PRO A 287 -12.85 11.57 14.31
N VAL A 288 -11.79 12.31 13.98
CA VAL A 288 -11.54 12.81 12.62
C VAL A 288 -10.94 11.68 11.79
N THR A 289 -11.78 10.83 11.21
CA THR A 289 -11.33 9.70 10.39
C THR A 289 -10.94 10.16 8.99
N GLY A 290 -9.65 10.08 8.66
CA GLY A 290 -9.09 10.36 7.33
C GLY A 290 -8.53 11.79 7.15
N PHE A 291 -8.09 12.10 5.94
CA PHE A 291 -7.40 13.35 5.60
C PHE A 291 -8.31 14.58 5.39
N VAL A 292 -9.62 14.44 5.60
CA VAL A 292 -10.59 15.52 5.34
C VAL A 292 -10.73 16.43 6.56
N HIS A 293 -10.33 17.70 6.43
CA HIS A 293 -10.59 18.70 7.44
C HIS A 293 -12.11 18.94 7.61
N THR A 294 -12.67 18.48 8.72
CA THR A 294 -14.01 18.92 9.15
C THR A 294 -13.92 20.37 9.63
N THR A 295 -14.84 21.20 9.15
CA THR A 295 -15.02 22.57 9.67
C THR A 295 -15.47 22.48 11.13
N VAL A 296 -14.63 22.99 12.03
CA VAL A 296 -14.93 22.99 13.47
C VAL A 296 -16.01 24.03 13.75
N SER A 297 -17.27 23.58 13.74
CA SER A 297 -18.39 24.39 14.23
C SER A 297 -18.33 24.44 15.75
N ALA A 298 -17.85 25.57 16.29
CA ALA A 298 -17.93 25.83 17.72
C ALA A 298 -19.41 25.97 18.11
N GLN A 299 -19.90 25.05 18.94
CA GLN A 299 -21.23 25.15 19.54
C GLN A 299 -21.11 25.26 21.05
N LEU A 300 -21.86 26.19 21.63
CA LEU A 300 -22.02 26.30 23.07
C LEU A 300 -22.60 24.99 23.63
N ASN A 301 -22.02 24.50 24.72
CA ASN A 301 -22.51 23.29 25.40
C ASN A 301 -23.92 23.53 26.01
N PRO A 302 -24.65 22.47 26.40
CA PRO A 302 -26.01 22.63 26.93
C PRO A 302 -26.12 23.49 28.20
N ALA A 303 -25.07 23.55 29.03
CA ALA A 303 -25.03 24.42 30.21
C ALA A 303 -24.88 25.89 29.82
N SER A 304 -23.93 26.24 28.95
CA SER A 304 -23.75 27.60 28.43
C SER A 304 -24.98 28.08 27.64
N LYS A 305 -25.64 27.20 26.89
CA LYS A 305 -26.93 27.49 26.23
C LYS A 305 -28.04 27.77 27.25
N ARG A 306 -28.10 27.06 28.37
CA ARG A 306 -29.06 27.34 29.46
C ARG A 306 -28.76 28.69 30.15
N ILE A 307 -27.49 29.01 30.38
CA ILE A 307 -27.08 30.31 30.96
C ILE A 307 -27.46 31.47 30.01
N LEU A 308 -27.11 31.38 28.72
CA LEU A 308 -27.52 32.39 27.74
C LEU A 308 -29.04 32.53 27.61
N ASN A 309 -29.79 31.42 27.65
CA ASN A 309 -31.26 31.46 27.67
C ASN A 309 -31.85 32.05 28.96
N PHE A 310 -31.12 32.01 30.08
CA PHE A 310 -31.52 32.64 31.34
C PHE A 310 -31.25 34.16 31.30
N GLU A 311 -30.04 34.56 30.93
CA GLU A 311 -29.65 35.97 30.76
C GLU A 311 -30.51 36.71 29.72
N THR A 312 -30.80 36.08 28.58
CA THR A 312 -31.66 36.68 27.54
C THR A 312 -33.13 36.77 27.94
N ARG A 313 -33.63 35.88 28.81
CA ARG A 313 -34.98 35.98 29.39
C ARG A 313 -35.09 37.06 30.47
N SER A 314 -34.01 37.34 31.19
CA SER A 314 -33.91 38.48 32.11
C SER A 314 -34.15 39.80 31.37
N ALA A 315 -33.50 39.99 30.21
CA ALA A 315 -33.64 41.21 29.41
C ALA A 315 -35.06 41.47 28.86
N GLN A 316 -35.84 40.42 28.58
CA GLN A 316 -37.20 40.55 28.02
C GLN A 316 -38.31 40.70 29.07
N SER A 317 -38.05 40.36 30.35
CA SER A 317 -39.07 40.38 31.40
C SER A 317 -39.24 41.71 32.12
N TYR A 318 -38.36 42.69 31.87
CA TYR A 318 -38.46 44.05 32.45
C TYR A 318 -39.51 44.98 31.81
N ASN A 319 -40.09 44.64 30.65
CA ASN A 319 -41.04 45.48 29.91
C ASN A 319 -42.51 45.02 29.93
N ALA A 320 -42.88 44.11 30.86
CA ALA A 320 -44.22 43.52 30.92
C ALA A 320 -45.07 44.01 32.11
N ARG A 321 -45.15 45.34 32.34
CA ARG A 321 -46.05 45.96 33.34
C ARG A 321 -46.65 47.32 32.94
N ILE A 322 -47.31 47.41 31.79
CA ILE A 322 -48.40 48.38 31.59
C ILE A 322 -49.58 47.67 30.95
N SER A 323 -50.73 47.70 31.63
CA SER A 323 -52.01 47.29 31.05
C SER A 323 -52.60 48.45 30.27
N ASN A 324 -53.06 48.22 29.04
CA ASN A 324 -54.26 48.91 28.58
C ASN A 324 -55.08 48.06 27.62
N LYS A 325 -56.40 48.14 27.78
CA LYS A 325 -57.39 47.50 26.90
C LYS A 325 -57.87 48.53 25.86
N TYR A 326 -58.53 48.01 24.83
CA TYR A 326 -59.42 48.68 23.87
C TYR A 326 -58.84 49.21 22.54
N TYR A 327 -59.62 48.90 21.49
CA TYR A 327 -59.57 49.31 20.07
C TYR A 327 -58.35 48.88 19.24
N SER A 328 -58.42 48.83 17.89
CA SER A 328 -59.47 48.39 16.95
C SER A 328 -58.94 48.56 15.52
N ALA A 329 -59.22 47.59 14.64
CA ALA A 329 -59.31 47.71 13.17
C ALA A 329 -58.10 48.19 12.30
N ASN A 330 -58.17 47.73 11.06
CA ASN A 330 -57.41 48.11 9.86
C ASN A 330 -57.11 49.62 9.71
N ASP A 331 -55.90 49.98 9.26
CA ASP A 331 -55.49 50.22 7.86
C ASP A 331 -53.98 50.55 7.87
N ASN A 332 -53.09 50.00 7.04
CA ASN A 332 -52.97 50.01 5.58
C ASN A 332 -52.49 51.37 5.00
N ARG A 333 -51.33 51.32 4.33
CA ARG A 333 -50.69 52.36 3.48
C ARG A 333 -50.07 53.58 4.19
N GLN A 334 -49.01 54.20 3.67
CA GLN A 334 -47.97 53.79 2.69
C GLN A 334 -46.78 54.77 2.83
N TYR A 335 -45.58 54.32 2.43
CA TYR A 335 -44.50 55.08 1.78
C TYR A 335 -44.33 56.59 2.11
N TYR A 336 -43.11 56.97 2.50
CA TYR A 336 -42.12 57.36 1.47
C TYR A 336 -40.69 57.04 1.89
N ASN A 337 -39.82 56.89 0.90
CA ASN A 337 -38.49 56.29 1.00
C ASN A 337 -37.41 57.30 0.59
N SER A 338 -36.40 57.53 1.42
CA SER A 338 -35.15 58.17 0.99
C SER A 338 -33.93 57.82 1.86
N THR A 339 -33.03 57.04 1.23
CA THR A 339 -31.56 57.13 1.31
C THR A 339 -30.80 56.83 2.62
N SER A 340 -30.54 55.52 2.82
CA SER A 340 -29.20 54.90 2.77
C SER A 340 -28.04 55.38 3.69
N ARG A 341 -27.57 54.46 4.53
CA ARG A 341 -26.27 53.74 4.37
C ARG A 341 -26.20 52.51 5.30
N GLY A 342 -25.60 51.40 4.84
CA GLY A 342 -25.02 50.38 5.75
C GLY A 342 -25.42 48.90 5.67
N TYR A 343 -25.14 48.23 4.55
CA TYR A 343 -24.61 46.85 4.43
C TYR A 343 -25.38 45.56 4.86
N GLU A 344 -25.21 44.54 4.00
CA GLU A 344 -25.36 43.06 4.16
C GLU A 344 -26.65 42.48 4.79
N ARG A 345 -27.60 41.85 4.07
CA ARG A 345 -27.62 40.86 2.95
C ARG A 345 -27.39 39.39 3.34
N TYR A 346 -28.47 38.69 3.70
CA TYR A 346 -28.68 37.30 3.27
C TYR A 346 -30.16 36.96 3.04
N GLY A 347 -30.42 36.35 1.89
CA GLY A 347 -31.64 35.69 1.43
C GLY A 347 -31.30 34.85 0.20
N THR A 348 -32.08 33.89 -0.28
CA THR A 348 -33.39 33.38 0.17
C THR A 348 -33.74 32.12 -0.64
N SER A 349 -34.42 31.16 0.01
CA SER A 349 -35.63 30.46 -0.50
C SER A 349 -35.59 29.48 -1.68
N ARG A 350 -36.74 28.83 -1.89
CA ARG A 350 -37.00 27.55 -2.59
C ARG A 350 -37.82 27.71 -3.89
N SER A 351 -37.69 26.69 -4.76
CA SER A 351 -38.72 26.04 -5.62
C SER A 351 -39.55 26.82 -6.65
N ASN A 352 -39.62 26.30 -7.90
CA ASN A 352 -40.84 25.69 -8.50
C ASN A 352 -40.65 25.13 -9.94
N TYR A 353 -41.34 24.01 -10.27
CA TYR A 353 -41.96 23.61 -11.57
C TYR A 353 -41.08 23.43 -12.86
N GLU A 354 -41.33 22.55 -13.86
CA GLU A 354 -42.28 21.44 -14.11
C GLU A 354 -41.85 20.58 -15.38
N GLN A 355 -42.65 19.56 -15.74
CA GLN A 355 -42.79 18.80 -17.03
C GLN A 355 -41.91 17.55 -17.30
N SER A 356 -42.29 16.58 -18.17
CA SER A 356 -43.57 15.84 -18.42
C SER A 356 -43.37 14.76 -19.53
N ARG A 357 -43.88 13.50 -19.35
CA ARG A 357 -44.04 12.41 -20.38
C ARG A 357 -42.71 11.90 -21.03
N GLY A 358 -42.46 10.66 -21.48
CA GLY A 358 -43.12 9.33 -21.58
C GLY A 358 -42.08 8.34 -22.23
N SER A 359 -42.35 7.15 -22.78
CA SER A 359 -43.50 6.23 -22.77
C SER A 359 -43.14 4.86 -23.43
N TYR A 360 -43.47 3.71 -22.79
CA TYR A 360 -43.65 2.34 -23.39
C TYR A 360 -42.37 1.60 -23.90
N PHE A 361 -42.26 0.26 -24.02
CA PHE A 361 -43.06 -0.92 -23.62
C PHE A 361 -42.13 -2.17 -23.53
N GLY A 362 -42.53 -3.23 -22.80
CA GLY A 362 -41.91 -4.56 -22.92
C GLY A 362 -42.79 -5.65 -22.28
N ARG A 363 -43.26 -6.63 -23.07
CA ARG A 363 -44.19 -7.71 -22.63
C ARG A 363 -43.53 -9.10 -22.67
N ASP A 364 -44.07 -9.97 -21.82
CA ASP A 364 -43.84 -11.41 -21.64
C ASP A 364 -43.68 -12.32 -22.88
N ALA A 365 -42.88 -13.39 -22.73
CA ALA A 365 -43.24 -14.83 -22.88
C ALA A 365 -41.94 -15.68 -22.90
N ARG A 366 -41.65 -16.62 -21.98
CA ARG A 366 -42.26 -17.91 -21.58
C ARG A 366 -42.01 -19.13 -22.51
N ILE A 367 -41.15 -20.03 -21.99
CA ILE A 367 -41.26 -21.53 -22.00
C ILE A 367 -40.90 -22.32 -23.27
N GLY A 368 -40.00 -23.30 -23.13
CA GLY A 368 -39.82 -24.47 -24.02
C GLY A 368 -38.67 -25.39 -23.57
N ARG A 369 -38.89 -26.72 -23.43
CA ARG A 369 -37.87 -27.73 -23.02
C ARG A 369 -37.35 -28.53 -24.23
N GLY A 370 -36.15 -29.12 -24.13
CA GLY A 370 -35.63 -30.16 -25.04
C GLY A 370 -34.33 -30.79 -24.53
N PHE A 371 -34.05 -32.06 -24.86
CA PHE A 371 -32.99 -32.91 -24.27
C PHE A 371 -32.00 -33.45 -25.33
N ALA A 372 -30.72 -33.65 -24.96
CA ALA A 372 -29.68 -34.56 -25.53
C ALA A 372 -29.39 -34.51 -27.07
N GLN A 373 -28.20 -34.82 -27.62
CA GLN A 373 -27.25 -35.91 -27.35
C GLN A 373 -25.87 -35.64 -28.05
N TYR A 374 -24.89 -36.56 -27.93
CA TYR A 374 -23.49 -36.45 -28.41
C TYR A 374 -23.28 -36.56 -29.94
N GLN A 375 -22.28 -35.86 -30.53
CA GLN A 375 -21.03 -36.43 -31.12
C GLN A 375 -20.19 -35.46 -32.01
N ARG A 376 -18.86 -35.69 -32.02
CA ARG A 376 -17.82 -35.49 -33.08
C ARG A 376 -17.58 -34.12 -33.79
N SER A 377 -16.38 -33.59 -33.53
CA SER A 377 -15.29 -33.29 -34.50
C SER A 377 -15.43 -32.29 -35.68
N SER A 378 -14.59 -31.24 -35.57
CA SER A 378 -13.70 -30.68 -36.63
C SER A 378 -14.09 -29.46 -37.49
N TRP A 379 -13.08 -28.58 -37.63
CA TRP A 379 -12.79 -27.56 -38.66
C TRP A 379 -13.47 -26.17 -38.68
N ALA A 380 -12.57 -25.18 -38.88
CA ALA A 380 -12.68 -23.91 -39.61
C ALA A 380 -13.28 -22.64 -38.95
N GLU A 381 -12.38 -21.65 -38.85
CA GLU A 381 -12.52 -20.18 -38.94
C GLU A 381 -13.91 -19.50 -38.83
N LEU A 382 -14.02 -18.54 -37.90
CA LEU A 382 -14.17 -17.12 -38.27
C LEU A 382 -14.06 -16.13 -37.08
N LYS A 383 -13.70 -14.90 -37.44
CA LYS A 383 -13.44 -13.69 -36.63
C LYS A 383 -14.45 -13.38 -35.51
N GLY A 384 -13.97 -12.89 -34.36
CA GLY A 384 -14.79 -12.09 -33.44
C GLY A 384 -14.24 -11.89 -32.01
N ARG A 385 -14.10 -10.64 -31.57
CA ARG A 385 -13.77 -10.27 -30.17
C ARG A 385 -14.88 -10.73 -29.19
N ASN A 386 -14.54 -11.53 -28.16
CA ASN A 386 -14.54 -11.10 -26.74
C ASN A 386 -14.45 -12.26 -25.73
N ARG A 387 -13.93 -11.92 -24.54
CA ARG A 387 -14.18 -12.50 -23.20
C ARG A 387 -14.90 -13.86 -23.10
N TYR A 388 -14.21 -14.85 -22.54
CA TYR A 388 -14.84 -15.96 -21.81
C TYR A 388 -14.76 -15.74 -20.27
N PRO A 389 -15.64 -16.37 -19.47
CA PRO A 389 -16.10 -15.78 -18.21
C PRO A 389 -15.75 -16.56 -16.92
N GLU A 390 -16.04 -15.95 -15.78
CA GLU A 390 -15.99 -16.56 -14.44
C GLU A 390 -17.05 -17.66 -14.24
N PRO A 391 -16.75 -18.70 -13.43
CA PRO A 391 -17.75 -19.58 -12.83
C PRO A 391 -18.31 -18.98 -11.50
N PRO A 392 -19.47 -19.46 -11.00
CA PRO A 392 -20.50 -18.55 -10.49
C PRO A 392 -20.48 -18.24 -8.98
N TYR A 393 -20.88 -17.01 -8.65
CA TYR A 393 -21.37 -16.64 -7.32
C TYR A 393 -22.71 -17.31 -7.01
N SER A 394 -22.82 -17.95 -5.85
CA SER A 394 -24.10 -18.30 -5.22
C SER A 394 -24.44 -17.25 -4.16
N THR A 395 -25.50 -16.48 -4.40
CA THR A 395 -26.00 -15.47 -3.47
C THR A 395 -27.15 -16.05 -2.64
N TYR A 396 -26.99 -16.12 -1.32
CA TYR A 396 -28.13 -16.18 -0.40
C TYR A 396 -28.16 -14.94 0.49
N GLY A 397 -29.30 -14.26 0.48
CA GLY A 397 -29.56 -13.04 1.23
C GLY A 397 -29.85 -13.24 2.72
N PRO A 398 -30.10 -12.15 3.47
CA PRO A 398 -29.76 -12.07 4.89
C PRO A 398 -30.87 -12.51 5.87
N GLY A 399 -30.46 -13.15 6.97
CA GLY A 399 -31.34 -13.62 8.05
C GLY A 399 -30.86 -13.27 9.45
N ARG A 400 -31.46 -12.20 10.02
CA ARG A 400 -31.74 -11.82 11.43
C ARG A 400 -30.97 -12.45 12.62
N ALA A 401 -30.85 -11.65 13.68
CA ALA A 401 -30.09 -11.95 14.90
C ALA A 401 -30.92 -12.45 16.10
N ARG A 402 -30.19 -12.98 17.12
CA ARG A 402 -30.58 -13.21 18.55
C ARG A 402 -31.48 -14.43 18.84
N PRO A 403 -31.58 -14.87 20.11
CA PRO A 403 -30.50 -15.14 21.09
C PRO A 403 -30.71 -16.47 21.87
N TRP A 404 -29.72 -16.94 22.65
CA TRP A 404 -29.98 -17.93 23.72
C TRP A 404 -29.28 -17.57 25.04
N GLN A 405 -30.13 -17.21 26.01
CA GLN A 405 -29.95 -17.44 27.46
C GLN A 405 -30.16 -18.95 27.74
N ALA A 406 -29.77 -19.58 28.84
CA ALA A 406 -28.95 -19.23 30.01
C ALA A 406 -28.47 -20.55 30.66
N GLY A 407 -27.56 -20.50 31.64
CA GLY A 407 -27.18 -21.66 32.44
C GLY A 407 -26.17 -21.27 33.51
N TYR A 408 -26.64 -21.13 34.76
CA TYR A 408 -25.78 -20.86 35.91
C TYR A 408 -24.93 -22.08 36.24
N ASP A 409 -23.67 -21.87 36.61
CA ASP A 409 -23.14 -22.55 37.79
C ASP A 409 -22.12 -21.67 38.52
N SER A 410 -22.17 -21.70 39.84
CA SER A 410 -21.54 -20.69 40.71
C SER A 410 -20.52 -21.33 41.64
N ARG A 411 -19.22 -21.07 41.40
CA ARG A 411 -18.17 -21.29 42.40
C ARG A 411 -17.26 -20.06 42.53
N SER A 412 -17.08 -19.66 43.79
CA SER A 412 -16.51 -18.39 44.21
C SER A 412 -14.99 -18.31 44.04
N TYR A 413 -14.51 -17.22 43.44
CA TYR A 413 -13.13 -16.77 43.63
C TYR A 413 -13.10 -15.24 43.79
N ARG A 414 -12.64 -14.75 44.95
CA ARG A 414 -12.51 -13.31 45.26
C ARG A 414 -11.14 -12.81 44.78
N PRO A 415 -11.05 -11.74 43.96
CA PRO A 415 -9.78 -11.08 43.70
C PRO A 415 -9.27 -10.38 44.97
N ARG A 416 -8.00 -10.62 45.34
CA ARG A 416 -7.32 -9.82 46.37
C ARG A 416 -6.99 -8.43 45.82
N ALA A 417 -7.21 -7.38 46.61
CA ALA A 417 -6.74 -6.04 46.28
C ALA A 417 -5.20 -5.98 46.35
N PRO A 418 -4.51 -5.23 45.46
CA PRO A 418 -3.06 -5.03 45.57
C PRO A 418 -2.73 -4.07 46.72
N PHE A 419 -1.66 -4.38 47.46
CA PHE A 419 -1.13 -3.48 48.48
C PHE A 419 -0.55 -2.20 47.86
N ARG A 420 -0.83 -1.07 48.51
CA ARG A 420 -0.38 0.27 48.12
C ARG A 420 1.00 0.54 48.73
N ASN A 421 2.07 0.37 47.95
CA ASN A 421 3.39 0.88 48.33
C ASN A 421 3.67 2.21 47.62
N GLN A 422 3.96 3.25 48.42
CA GLN A 422 4.54 4.51 47.97
C GLN A 422 6.05 4.35 47.77
N ARG A 423 6.65 5.34 47.09
CA ARG A 423 8.08 5.45 46.70
C ARG A 423 8.45 4.65 45.44
N TYR A 424 8.38 5.34 44.30
CA TYR A 424 9.57 5.57 43.45
C TYR A 424 9.43 6.97 42.83
N SER A 425 10.51 7.75 42.86
CA SER A 425 10.55 9.11 42.32
C SER A 425 10.90 9.07 40.83
N ASN A 426 10.20 9.85 40.01
CA ASN A 426 10.62 10.10 38.64
C ASN A 426 11.71 11.17 38.61
N ASP A 427 12.96 10.74 38.70
CA ASP A 427 14.13 11.56 38.34
C ASP A 427 15.18 10.64 37.71
N HIS A 428 16.00 11.19 36.80
CA HIS A 428 17.03 10.53 35.96
C HIS A 428 16.56 10.06 34.57
N PHE A 429 16.20 11.03 33.74
CA PHE A 429 16.60 11.02 32.32
C PHE A 429 17.50 12.24 32.07
N LYS A 430 18.78 11.98 31.79
CA LYS A 430 19.71 12.95 31.16
C LYS A 430 20.29 12.28 29.92
N PRO A 431 20.44 13.02 28.81
CA PRO A 431 20.89 12.45 27.54
C PRO A 431 22.41 12.28 27.50
N TYR A 432 22.83 11.25 26.76
CA TYR A 432 24.07 11.19 25.99
C TYR A 432 23.70 10.72 24.59
#